data_AF-A0A9E0D0C1-F1
#
_entry.id   AF-A0A9E0D0C1-F1
#
_cell.length_a   1.000
_cell.length_b   1.000
_cell.length_c   1.000
_cell.angle_alpha   90.00
_cell.angle_beta   90.00
_cell.angle_gamma   90.00
#
_symmetry.space_group_name_H-M   'P 1'
#
loop_
_entity.id
_entity.type
_entity.pdbx_description
1 polymer ?
#
loop_
_entity_poly.entity_id
_entity_poly.type
_entity_poly.pdbx_seq_one_letter_code
_entity_poly.pdbx_strand_id
1 'polypeptide(L)'
;MFRMWGKIFHENHMLKDTVICIDSDLNRTRKVYQALEEICYEFDLSKPLWLDHNKNDFIHHSKTRFNSDSFVEDIDFDFLEIQVIEED
;
A
#
# COMPACT_ATOMS: atom_id res chain seq x y z
N MET A 1 6.78 -9.73 -14.12
CA MET A 1 7.16 -9.46 -12.70
C MET A 1 6.18 -8.45 -12.10
N PHE A 2 5.78 -8.57 -10.82
CA PHE A 2 4.88 -7.60 -10.18
C PHE A 2 5.65 -6.70 -9.21
N ARG A 3 5.47 -5.38 -9.32
CA ARG A 3 6.10 -4.41 -8.40
C ARG A 3 5.10 -3.41 -7.86
N MET A 4 5.16 -3.20 -6.55
CA MET A 4 4.33 -2.21 -5.85
C MET A 4 5.19 -1.31 -4.99
N TRP A 5 4.94 -0.01 -5.11
CA TRP A 5 5.62 1.05 -4.36
C TRP A 5 4.75 1.50 -3.20
N GLY A 6 5.25 1.35 -1.98
CA GLY A 6 4.66 1.89 -0.75
C GLY A 6 5.39 3.14 -0.29
N LYS A 7 4.65 4.17 0.14
CA LYS A 7 5.21 5.45 0.60
C LYS A 7 4.44 5.96 1.81
N ILE A 8 5.15 6.42 2.83
CA ILE A 8 4.57 7.13 3.97
C ILE A 8 4.73 8.63 3.74
N PHE A 9 3.64 9.37 3.90
CA PHE A 9 3.62 10.82 3.84
C PHE A 9 3.21 11.44 5.17
N HIS A 10 3.87 12.54 5.53
CA HIS A 10 3.49 13.40 6.65
C HIS A 10 3.80 14.86 6.28
N GLU A 11 2.84 15.76 6.49
CA GLU A 11 2.94 17.20 6.19
C GLU A 11 3.40 17.50 4.75
N ASN A 12 2.84 16.77 3.77
CA ASN A 12 3.23 16.81 2.34
C ASN A 12 4.67 16.36 2.02
N HIS A 13 5.41 15.83 2.99
CA HIS A 13 6.74 15.26 2.77
C HIS A 13 6.68 13.74 2.80
N MET A 14 7.43 13.11 1.89
CA MET A 14 7.63 11.67 1.89
C MET A 14 8.65 11.33 2.97
N LEU A 15 8.25 10.54 3.97
CA LEU A 15 9.12 10.14 5.07
C LEU A 15 9.92 8.90 4.75
N LYS A 16 9.25 7.89 4.17
CA LYS A 16 9.82 6.59 3.83
C LYS A 16 9.15 6.05 2.60
N ASP A 17 9.88 5.26 1.83
CA ASP A 17 9.35 4.52 0.71
C ASP A 17 10.03 3.16 0.56
N THR A 18 9.32 2.20 -0.04
CA THR A 18 9.85 0.86 -0.33
C THR A 18 9.17 0.26 -1.55
N VAL A 19 9.91 -0.53 -2.33
CA VAL A 19 9.39 -1.22 -3.51
C VAL A 19 9.42 -2.72 -3.26
N ILE A 20 8.24 -3.34 -3.22
CA ILE A 20 8.11 -4.78 -3.08
C ILE A 20 7.96 -5.43 -4.45
N CYS A 21 8.76 -6.46 -4.67
CA CYS A 21 8.80 -7.25 -5.88
C CYS A 21 8.24 -8.64 -5.61
N ILE A 22 7.23 -9.06 -6.38
CA ILE A 22 6.62 -10.39 -6.28
C ILE A 22 6.73 -11.09 -7.62
N ASP A 23 7.41 -12.23 -7.62
CA ASP A 23 7.63 -13.08 -8.79
C ASP A 23 6.87 -14.42 -8.68
N SER A 24 5.63 -14.36 -8.19
CA SER A 24 4.77 -15.54 -8.03
C SER A 24 3.68 -15.60 -9.11
N ASP A 25 3.23 -16.81 -9.45
CA ASP A 25 2.08 -17.04 -10.36
C ASP A 25 0.71 -16.82 -9.67
N LEU A 26 0.66 -15.92 -8.68
CA LEU A 26 -0.58 -15.57 -7.99
C LEU A 26 -1.44 -14.62 -8.84
N ASN A 27 -2.74 -14.61 -8.56
CA ASN A 27 -3.64 -13.62 -9.17
C ASN A 27 -3.31 -12.21 -8.68
N ARG A 28 -3.66 -11.19 -9.48
CA ARG A 28 -3.36 -9.76 -9.22
C ARG A 28 -3.73 -9.34 -7.80
N THR A 29 -4.93 -9.71 -7.36
CA THR A 29 -5.42 -9.37 -6.02
C THR A 29 -4.54 -9.93 -4.92
N ARG A 30 -4.13 -11.21 -4.99
CA ARG A 30 -3.23 -11.80 -3.98
C ARG A 30 -1.84 -11.18 -4.01
N LYS A 31 -1.33 -10.82 -5.19
CA LYS A 31 -0.06 -10.08 -5.30
C LYS A 31 -0.13 -8.72 -4.59
N VAL A 32 -1.21 -7.97 -4.80
CA VAL A 32 -1.44 -6.68 -4.12
C VAL A 32 -1.51 -6.84 -2.60
N TYR A 33 -2.30 -7.81 -2.11
CA TYR A 33 -2.39 -8.06 -0.67
C TYR A 33 -1.04 -8.46 -0.08
N GLN A 34 -0.33 -9.39 -0.71
CA GLN A 34 1.00 -9.80 -0.25
C GLN A 34 1.97 -8.63 -0.24
N ALA A 35 2.02 -7.82 -1.30
CA ALA A 35 2.92 -6.67 -1.34
C ALA A 35 2.56 -5.62 -0.28
N LEU A 36 1.27 -5.42 0.00
CA LEU A 36 0.83 -4.53 1.07
C LEU A 36 1.29 -5.04 2.44
N GLU A 37 1.19 -6.35 2.69
CA GLU A 37 1.67 -6.95 3.93
C GLU A 37 3.18 -6.77 4.13
N GLU A 38 3.97 -6.98 3.08
CA GLU A 38 5.43 -6.76 3.11
C GLU A 38 5.77 -5.28 3.35
N ILE A 39 5.05 -4.35 2.73
CA ILE A 39 5.21 -2.90 2.98
C ILE A 39 4.91 -2.56 4.44
N CYS A 40 3.80 -3.08 4.98
CA CYS A 40 3.43 -2.87 6.39
C CYS A 40 4.48 -3.46 7.33
N TYR A 41 5.02 -4.64 7.02
CA TYR A 41 6.08 -5.26 7.81
C TYR A 41 7.36 -4.42 7.82
N GLU A 42 7.82 -3.96 6.65
CA GLU A 42 9.02 -3.10 6.52
C GLU A 42 8.87 -1.78 7.28
N PHE A 43 7.65 -1.23 7.32
CA PHE A 43 7.35 0.02 7.99
C PHE A 43 6.96 -0.11 9.46
N ASP A 44 6.91 -1.34 10.01
CA ASP A 44 6.43 -1.64 11.36
C ASP A 44 4.99 -1.12 11.61
N LEU A 45 4.10 -1.34 10.64
CA LEU A 45 2.71 -0.92 10.67
C LEU A 45 1.75 -2.11 10.76
N SER A 46 0.60 -1.90 11.40
CA SER A 46 -0.52 -2.85 11.25
C SER A 46 -1.08 -2.83 9.83
N LYS A 47 -1.68 -3.96 9.44
CA LYS A 47 -2.31 -4.10 8.13
C LYS A 47 -3.53 -3.17 8.06
N PRO A 48 -3.61 -2.25 7.07
CA PRO A 48 -4.76 -1.36 6.96
C PRO A 48 -6.01 -2.11 6.46
N LEU A 49 -7.16 -1.60 6.86
CA LEU A 49 -8.46 -1.99 6.36
C LEU A 49 -8.71 -1.39 4.98
N TRP A 50 -9.24 -2.21 4.08
CA TRP A 50 -9.68 -1.73 2.76
C TRP A 50 -11.09 -1.15 2.86
N LEU A 51 -11.19 0.17 2.94
CA LEU A 51 -12.46 0.88 2.87
C LEU A 51 -12.88 1.04 1.40
N ASP A 52 -14.15 1.37 1.18
CA ASP A 52 -14.71 1.38 -0.18
C ASP A 52 -14.10 2.46 -1.08
N HIS A 53 -13.68 3.58 -0.50
CA HIS A 53 -12.93 4.61 -1.22
C HIS A 53 -11.55 4.07 -1.68
N ASN A 54 -10.85 3.31 -0.83
CA ASN A 54 -9.54 2.76 -1.20
C ASN A 54 -9.66 1.79 -2.36
N LYS A 55 -10.69 0.92 -2.29
CA LYS A 55 -10.99 -0.06 -3.36
C LYS A 55 -11.29 0.65 -4.67
N ASN A 56 -12.15 1.67 -4.64
CA ASN A 56 -12.54 2.42 -5.84
C ASN A 56 -11.32 3.08 -6.49
N ASP A 57 -10.52 3.80 -5.71
CA ASP A 57 -9.30 4.44 -6.19
C ASP A 57 -8.31 3.43 -6.78
N PHE A 58 -8.11 2.30 -6.09
CA PHE A 58 -7.20 1.26 -6.54
C PHE A 58 -7.65 0.59 -7.83
N ILE A 59 -8.96 0.37 -8.02
CA ILE A 59 -9.51 -0.21 -9.25
C ILE A 59 -9.28 0.73 -10.45
N HIS A 60 -9.42 2.04 -10.26
CA HIS A 60 -9.32 3.02 -11.33
C HIS A 60 -7.89 3.46 -11.66
N HIS A 61 -7.02 3.52 -10.65
CA HIS A 61 -5.71 4.15 -10.76
C HIS A 61 -4.54 3.20 -10.45
N SER A 62 -4.82 1.95 -10.06
CA SER A 62 -3.82 1.02 -9.50
C SER A 62 -3.02 1.65 -8.35
N LYS A 63 -3.67 2.59 -7.63
CA LYS A 63 -3.09 3.45 -6.61
C LYS A 63 -4.15 3.79 -5.59
N THR A 64 -3.79 3.78 -4.30
CA THR A 64 -4.68 4.23 -3.23
C THR A 64 -3.87 4.73 -2.03
N ARG A 65 -4.56 5.41 -1.10
CA ARG A 65 -4.00 5.97 0.13
C ARG A 65 -4.81 5.50 1.32
N PHE A 66 -4.13 4.97 2.32
CA PHE A 66 -4.71 4.58 3.61
C PHE A 66 -4.38 5.67 4.62
N ASN A 67 -5.41 6.38 5.09
CA ASN A 67 -5.25 7.38 6.15
C ASN A 67 -5.46 6.71 7.51
N SER A 68 -5.42 7.49 8.60
CA SER A 68 -5.56 6.98 9.97
C SER A 68 -6.84 6.17 10.21
N ASP A 69 -7.95 6.48 9.53
CA ASP A 69 -9.21 5.74 9.61
C ASP A 69 -9.13 4.30 9.06
N SER A 70 -8.09 4.02 8.25
CA SER A 70 -7.83 2.69 7.71
C SER A 70 -7.05 1.81 8.70
N PHE A 71 -6.42 2.38 9.72
CA PHE A 71 -5.62 1.63 10.68
C PHE A 71 -6.38 1.43 11.99
N VAL A 72 -6.15 0.29 12.63
CA VAL A 72 -6.72 -0.02 13.95
C VAL A 72 -5.95 0.69 15.07
N GLU A 73 -4.68 0.98 14.83
CA GLU A 73 -3.77 1.67 15.74
C GLU A 73 -3.54 3.11 15.26
N ASP A 74 -3.25 3.99 16.21
CA ASP A 74 -2.85 5.36 15.89
C ASP A 74 -1.53 5.37 15.12
N ILE A 75 -1.49 6.16 14.06
CA ILE A 75 -0.33 6.36 13.20
C ILE A 75 0.21 7.78 13.39
N ASP A 76 1.53 7.96 13.24
CA ASP A 76 2.24 9.24 13.36
C ASP A 76 2.45 9.94 12.00
N PHE A 77 1.76 9.49 10.96
CA PHE A 77 1.83 10.01 9.60
C PHE A 77 0.42 10.26 9.02
N ASP A 78 0.34 10.98 7.89
CA ASP A 78 -0.94 11.38 7.31
C ASP A 78 -1.60 10.22 6.56
N PHE A 79 -0.82 9.55 5.71
CA PHE A 79 -1.29 8.38 4.96
C PHE A 79 -0.15 7.50 4.43
N LEU A 80 -0.47 6.22 4.26
CA LEU A 80 0.31 5.26 3.48
C LEU A 80 -0.25 5.21 2.06
N GLU A 81 0.53 5.62 1.07
CA GLU A 81 0.21 5.49 -0.34
C GLU A 81 0.79 4.19 -0.90
N ILE A 82 -0.02 3.40 -1.60
CA ILE A 82 0.44 2.27 -2.41
C ILE A 82 0.14 2.51 -3.89
N GLN A 83 1.05 2.06 -4.75
CA GLN A 83 0.90 2.16 -6.20
C GLN A 83 1.55 0.96 -6.90
N VAL A 84 0.81 0.28 -7.77
CA VAL A 84 1.39 -0.71 -8.68
C VAL A 84 2.16 0.04 -9.76
N ILE A 85 3.44 -0.29 -9.92
CA ILE A 85 4.34 0.36 -10.90
C ILE A 85 4.70 -0.60 -12.05
N GLU A 86 4.56 -1.90 -11.85
CA GLU A 86 4.81 -2.93 -12.88
C GLU A 86 3.83 -4.10 -12.67
N GLU A 87 3.08 -4.45 -13.71
CA GLU A 87 2.27 -5.67 -13.79
C GLU A 87 2.46 -6.30 -15.18
N ASP A 88 2.93 -7.54 -15.21
CA ASP A 88 3.17 -8.38 -16.40
C ASP A 88 2.06 -9.44 -16.49
#